data_AF-A0A7S0Q1R5-F1
#
_entry.id   AF-A0A7S0Q1R5-F1
#
_cell.length_a   1.000
_cell.length_b   1.000
_cell.length_c   1.000
_cell.angle_alpha   90.00
_cell.angle_beta   90.00
_cell.angle_gamma   90.00
#
_symmetry.space_group_name_H-M   'P 1'
#
loop_
_entity.id
_entity.type
_entity.pdbx_description
1 polymer ?
#
loop_
_entity_poly.entity_id
_entity_poly.type
_entity_poly.pdbx_seq_one_letter_code
_entity_poly.pdbx_strand_id
1 'polypeptide(L)'
;MRTPFLARCALAACRCVGAPLHTNALPSRRRTRRQRRSIAQGSMFKNTFQSGFLSILYSIGSKPLQIWEKHVQNGHIKRITDNDIQSSVLEIMSSNCSTTFICCPRDPSKTLGIKLPFLVMIIKNLKKYFTFEVQVLDDKNVRRRFRASNYQSTTRVKPFICTMPMRLDDGWNQIQFNLSDFTRRAYGTNYIETLRVQIHSNCRIRRIYFSDRLYSEEELPPEFKLFLPIQKQAAAGGVATNM
;
A
#
# COMPACT_ATOMS: atom_id res chain seq x y z
N MET A 1 -39.18 12.28 55.35
CA MET A 1 -39.23 13.76 55.42
C MET A 1 -38.42 14.33 54.25
N ARG A 2 -39.09 15.16 53.43
CA ARG A 2 -38.57 16.23 52.57
C ARG A 2 -37.36 15.95 51.63
N THR A 3 -37.74 15.67 50.37
CA THR A 3 -37.35 16.33 49.10
C THR A 3 -35.95 16.94 48.87
N PRO A 4 -35.40 16.79 47.64
CA PRO A 4 -34.11 17.34 47.17
C PRO A 4 -34.27 18.73 46.52
N PHE A 5 -33.21 19.52 46.46
CA PHE A 5 -33.18 20.76 45.65
C PHE A 5 -32.32 20.58 44.39
N LEU A 6 -33.02 20.50 43.26
CA LEU A 6 -32.54 20.82 41.92
C LEU A 6 -32.36 22.34 41.79
N ALA A 7 -31.33 22.78 41.07
CA ALA A 7 -31.26 24.14 40.52
C ALA A 7 -31.37 24.06 38.99
N ARG A 8 -32.38 24.75 38.44
CA ARG A 8 -32.66 24.92 37.00
C ARG A 8 -33.06 26.37 36.74
N CYS A 9 -32.58 26.90 35.61
CA CYS A 9 -33.08 28.03 34.80
C CYS A 9 -33.15 29.47 35.35
N ALA A 10 -32.66 30.40 34.53
CA ALA A 10 -33.40 31.61 34.16
C ALA A 10 -33.03 32.08 32.74
N LEU A 11 -34.05 32.20 31.88
CA LEU A 11 -34.06 33.01 30.65
C LEU A 11 -34.29 34.48 31.01
N ALA A 12 -33.78 35.41 30.18
CA ALA A 12 -34.35 36.75 30.07
C ALA A 12 -34.39 37.19 28.60
N ALA A 13 -35.59 37.52 28.14
CA ALA A 13 -35.90 38.10 26.85
C ALA A 13 -36.03 39.63 26.99
N CYS A 14 -35.74 40.39 25.92
CA CYS A 14 -36.22 41.76 25.79
C CYS A 14 -36.67 42.03 24.35
N ARG A 15 -37.89 42.58 24.23
CA ARG A 15 -38.59 42.99 23.00
C ARG A 15 -38.48 44.51 22.82
N CYS A 16 -38.60 44.99 21.57
CA CYS A 16 -39.36 46.17 21.06
C CYS A 16 -38.86 46.49 19.62
N VAL A 17 -39.62 46.30 18.53
CA VAL A 17 -40.67 47.16 17.89
C VAL A 17 -40.11 48.55 17.48
N GLY A 18 -40.19 49.12 16.25
CA GLY A 18 -40.68 48.76 14.92
C GLY A 18 -40.70 50.00 13.96
N ALA A 19 -40.38 49.81 12.66
CA ALA A 19 -40.74 50.56 11.41
C ALA A 19 -40.39 52.09 11.25
N PRO A 20 -40.37 52.70 10.01
CA PRO A 20 -40.89 52.25 8.71
C PRO A 20 -39.98 52.45 7.45
N LEU A 21 -40.56 52.12 6.29
CA LEU A 21 -40.03 51.88 4.94
C LEU A 21 -39.68 53.14 4.12
N HIS A 22 -38.69 53.03 3.22
CA HIS A 22 -38.83 53.51 1.84
C HIS A 22 -37.90 52.76 0.85
N THR A 23 -38.47 52.58 -0.33
CA THR A 23 -38.08 51.86 -1.55
C THR A 23 -36.71 52.21 -2.15
N ASN A 24 -35.99 51.23 -2.69
CA ASN A 24 -35.36 51.30 -4.03
C ASN A 24 -34.87 49.94 -4.55
N ALA A 25 -34.89 49.82 -5.88
CA ALA A 25 -34.87 48.61 -6.69
C ALA A 25 -33.46 47.98 -6.92
N LEU A 26 -33.48 46.65 -7.13
CA LEU A 26 -32.62 45.70 -7.91
C LEU A 26 -31.20 46.12 -8.38
N PRO A 27 -30.18 45.20 -8.39
CA PRO A 27 -30.30 43.96 -9.18
C PRO A 27 -29.69 42.67 -8.59
N SER A 28 -30.42 41.57 -8.81
CA SER A 28 -29.92 40.29 -9.35
C SER A 28 -28.45 39.91 -9.05
N ARG A 29 -28.17 39.44 -7.83
CA ARG A 29 -27.00 38.59 -7.57
C ARG A 29 -27.35 37.15 -7.89
N ARG A 30 -26.89 36.68 -9.06
CA ARG A 30 -26.80 35.27 -9.44
C ARG A 30 -26.28 34.46 -8.25
N ARG A 31 -27.15 33.67 -7.63
CA ARG A 31 -26.75 32.58 -6.74
C ARG A 31 -25.98 31.59 -7.61
N THR A 32 -24.65 31.70 -7.61
CA THR A 32 -23.80 30.65 -8.12
C THR A 32 -24.05 29.42 -7.25
N ARG A 33 -24.78 28.48 -7.84
CA ARG A 33 -24.95 27.10 -7.38
C ARG A 33 -23.55 26.55 -7.17
N ARG A 34 -23.02 26.67 -5.95
CA ARG A 34 -21.84 25.96 -5.48
C ARG A 34 -22.20 24.49 -5.60
N GLN A 35 -21.93 23.91 -6.75
CA GLN A 35 -21.88 22.47 -6.95
C GLN A 35 -20.96 21.95 -5.87
N ARG A 36 -21.54 21.29 -4.85
CA ARG A 36 -20.85 20.23 -4.13
C ARG A 36 -20.48 19.20 -5.19
N ARG A 37 -19.33 19.41 -5.86
CA ARG A 37 -18.65 18.34 -6.57
C ARG A 37 -18.32 17.33 -5.48
N SER A 38 -19.03 16.19 -5.50
CA SER A 38 -18.50 14.99 -4.87
C SER A 38 -17.06 14.87 -5.36
N ILE A 39 -16.12 14.74 -4.44
CA ILE A 39 -14.77 14.32 -4.80
C ILE A 39 -14.96 12.91 -5.33
N ALA A 40 -15.12 12.78 -6.64
CA ALA A 40 -15.00 11.49 -7.30
C ALA A 40 -13.56 11.04 -7.03
N GLN A 41 -13.38 10.22 -5.98
CA GLN A 41 -12.10 9.57 -5.71
C GLN A 41 -11.78 8.72 -6.93
N GLY A 42 -10.89 9.24 -7.78
CA GLY A 42 -10.49 8.57 -9.01
C GLY A 42 -9.71 7.32 -8.67
N SER A 43 -10.28 6.16 -8.97
CA SER A 43 -9.61 4.87 -8.83
C SER A 43 -8.80 4.57 -10.09
N MET A 44 -7.49 4.34 -9.96
CA MET A 44 -6.56 4.26 -11.10
C MET A 44 -6.78 3.02 -11.99
N PHE A 45 -7.10 1.86 -11.42
CA PHE A 45 -7.22 0.60 -12.15
C PHE A 45 -8.64 0.05 -12.26
N LYS A 46 -9.66 0.80 -11.79
CA LYS A 46 -11.05 0.31 -11.72
C LYS A 46 -11.65 -0.03 -13.09
N ASN A 47 -11.20 0.67 -14.14
CA ASN A 47 -11.64 0.46 -15.53
C ASN A 47 -10.62 -0.33 -16.36
N THR A 48 -9.53 -0.78 -15.76
CA THR A 48 -8.53 -1.62 -16.41
C THR A 48 -8.98 -3.07 -16.34
N PHE A 49 -8.69 -3.86 -17.37
CA PHE A 49 -8.90 -5.31 -17.32
C PHE A 49 -7.99 -5.92 -16.24
N GLN A 50 -8.60 -6.58 -15.25
CA GLN A 50 -7.89 -7.19 -14.12
C GLN A 50 -8.10 -8.71 -14.14
N SER A 51 -7.46 -9.41 -15.07
CA SER A 51 -7.42 -10.88 -15.07
C SER A 51 -5.98 -11.39 -15.22
N GLY A 52 -5.69 -12.57 -14.65
CA GLY A 52 -4.36 -13.15 -14.62
C GLY A 52 -3.41 -12.32 -13.74
N PHE A 53 -2.65 -11.40 -14.35
CA PHE A 53 -1.60 -10.64 -13.68
C PHE A 53 -1.73 -9.14 -13.89
N LEU A 54 -1.54 -8.37 -12.81
CA LEU A 54 -1.48 -6.91 -12.87
C LEU A 54 -0.22 -6.40 -12.18
N SER A 55 0.77 -5.99 -12.96
CA SER A 55 2.02 -5.42 -12.44
C SER A 55 1.85 -3.95 -12.07
N ILE A 56 2.26 -3.58 -10.85
CA ILE A 56 2.26 -2.18 -10.38
C ILE A 56 3.67 -1.60 -10.27
N LEU A 57 4.71 -2.45 -10.26
CA LEU A 57 6.11 -2.03 -10.29
C LEU A 57 6.94 -3.06 -11.03
N TYR A 58 7.75 -2.59 -11.98
CA TYR A 58 8.75 -3.40 -12.64
C TYR A 58 10.05 -2.61 -12.83
N SER A 59 11.14 -3.08 -12.23
CA SER A 59 12.41 -2.34 -12.14
C SER A 59 13.11 -2.08 -13.49
N ILE A 60 12.87 -2.93 -14.49
CA ILE A 60 13.51 -2.85 -15.82
C ILE A 60 12.84 -1.77 -16.71
N GLY A 61 11.61 -1.36 -16.37
CA GLY A 61 10.89 -0.33 -17.14
C GLY A 61 11.63 1.02 -17.20
N SER A 62 11.29 1.85 -18.18
CA SER A 62 11.89 3.18 -18.36
C SER A 62 11.61 4.12 -17.17
N LYS A 63 10.39 4.08 -16.62
CA LYS A 63 9.95 4.87 -15.45
C LYS A 63 9.24 3.98 -14.42
N PRO A 64 9.98 3.16 -13.63
CA PRO A 64 9.41 2.16 -12.73
C PRO A 64 8.54 2.75 -11.60
N LEU A 65 8.79 4.02 -11.24
CA LEU A 65 8.09 4.73 -10.17
C LEU A 65 7.09 5.78 -10.68
N GLN A 66 6.59 5.63 -11.92
CA GLN A 66 5.68 6.62 -12.53
C GLN A 66 4.41 6.85 -11.69
N ILE A 67 3.83 5.79 -11.15
CA ILE A 67 2.60 5.82 -10.33
C ILE A 67 2.88 5.84 -8.82
N TRP A 68 4.15 5.93 -8.43
CA TRP A 68 4.61 5.84 -7.05
C TRP A 68 5.09 7.22 -6.55
N GLU A 69 4.66 7.60 -5.36
CA GLU A 69 5.27 8.69 -4.61
C GLU A 69 6.50 8.17 -3.86
N LYS A 70 7.51 9.04 -3.71
CA LYS A 70 8.77 8.73 -3.06
C LYS A 70 8.94 9.65 -1.87
N HIS A 71 9.11 9.08 -0.69
CA HIS A 71 9.52 9.81 0.50
C HIS A 71 10.90 9.31 0.91
N VAL A 72 11.87 10.22 0.97
CA VAL A 72 13.25 9.89 1.30
C VAL A 72 13.74 10.85 2.37
N GLN A 73 14.17 10.30 3.49
CA GLN A 73 14.79 11.03 4.59
C GLN A 73 15.96 10.20 5.10
N ASN A 74 17.17 10.74 5.03
CA ASN A 74 18.41 10.05 5.44
C ASN A 74 18.54 8.66 4.78
N GLY A 75 18.39 8.62 3.46
CA GLY A 75 18.38 7.41 2.66
C GLY A 75 18.46 7.70 1.17
N HIS A 76 18.32 6.65 0.36
CA HIS A 76 18.31 6.78 -1.09
C HIS A 76 17.37 5.77 -1.75
N ILE A 77 16.87 6.15 -2.92
CA ILE A 77 16.17 5.27 -3.85
C ILE A 77 16.96 5.30 -5.16
N LYS A 78 17.57 4.18 -5.53
CA LYS A 78 18.42 4.08 -6.73
C LYS A 78 18.07 2.82 -7.50
N ARG A 79 18.25 2.87 -8.83
CA ARG A 79 18.21 1.68 -9.67
C ARG A 79 19.65 1.18 -9.81
N ILE A 80 19.90 -0.06 -9.43
CA ILE A 80 21.22 -0.69 -9.47
C ILE A 80 21.14 -2.02 -10.22
N THR A 81 22.27 -2.54 -10.69
CA THR A 81 22.35 -3.91 -11.20
C THR A 81 22.69 -4.85 -10.05
N ASP A 82 21.82 -5.82 -9.77
CA ASP A 82 22.08 -6.82 -8.73
C ASP A 82 22.93 -7.96 -9.31
N ASN A 83 23.99 -8.35 -8.60
CA ASN A 83 24.93 -9.37 -9.06
C ASN A 83 24.31 -10.76 -9.15
N ASP A 84 23.35 -11.08 -8.26
CA ASP A 84 22.80 -12.43 -8.18
C ASP A 84 21.90 -12.71 -9.36
N ILE A 85 21.09 -11.74 -9.82
CA ILE A 85 20.16 -11.91 -10.95
C ILE A 85 20.64 -11.23 -12.24
N GLN A 86 21.79 -10.56 -12.20
CA GLN A 86 22.38 -9.79 -13.32
C GLN A 86 21.38 -8.83 -13.99
N SER A 87 20.50 -8.23 -13.21
CA SER A 87 19.41 -7.40 -13.72
C SER A 87 19.22 -6.13 -12.90
N SER A 88 18.57 -5.13 -13.51
CA SER A 88 18.26 -3.86 -12.85
C SER A 88 17.19 -4.07 -11.78
N VAL A 89 17.47 -3.61 -10.56
CA VAL A 89 16.56 -3.66 -9.41
C VAL A 89 16.43 -2.28 -8.78
N LEU A 90 15.32 -2.02 -8.12
CA LEU A 90 15.11 -0.80 -7.37
C LEU A 90 15.57 -1.02 -5.93
N GLU A 91 16.66 -0.37 -5.52
CA GLU A 91 17.15 -0.38 -4.15
C GLU A 91 16.59 0.82 -3.37
N ILE A 92 16.03 0.55 -2.20
CA ILE A 92 15.55 1.55 -1.24
C ILE A 92 16.29 1.30 0.08
N MET A 93 17.08 2.26 0.53
CA MET A 93 17.91 2.13 1.74
C MET A 93 17.77 3.35 2.63
N SER A 94 17.73 3.15 3.94
CA SER A 94 17.78 4.23 4.93
C SER A 94 18.23 3.69 6.28
N SER A 95 18.76 4.56 7.13
CA SER A 95 19.07 4.23 8.53
C SER A 95 17.80 3.94 9.34
N ASN A 96 16.68 4.60 9.03
CA ASN A 96 15.39 4.37 9.68
C ASN A 96 14.37 3.83 8.67
N CYS A 97 13.89 2.60 8.91
CA CYS A 97 12.92 1.96 8.03
C CYS A 97 11.62 2.76 7.86
N SER A 98 11.22 3.56 8.84
CA SER A 98 9.94 4.27 8.82
C SER A 98 9.97 5.56 8.00
N THR A 99 11.14 6.17 7.78
CA THR A 99 11.25 7.53 7.21
C THR A 99 11.40 7.54 5.69
N THR A 100 11.90 6.45 5.11
CA THR A 100 12.06 6.29 3.67
C THR A 100 11.16 5.18 3.16
N PHE A 101 10.23 5.52 2.26
CA PHE A 101 9.28 4.57 1.67
C PHE A 101 8.79 5.07 0.31
N ILE A 102 8.28 4.13 -0.48
CA ILE A 102 7.50 4.42 -1.69
C ILE A 102 6.04 4.08 -1.44
N CYS A 103 5.11 4.88 -1.96
CA CYS A 103 3.68 4.58 -1.85
C CYS A 103 2.98 4.68 -3.20
N CYS A 104 2.00 3.81 -3.42
CA CYS A 104 1.18 3.76 -4.62
C CYS A 104 -0.30 3.76 -4.22
N PRO A 105 -1.13 4.69 -4.72
CA PRO A 105 -0.85 5.65 -5.79
C PRO A 105 -0.10 6.90 -5.31
N ARG A 106 0.56 7.60 -6.25
CA ARG A 106 1.32 8.83 -6.00
C ARG A 106 0.50 9.97 -5.38
N ASP A 107 -0.81 9.98 -5.63
CA ASP A 107 -1.72 10.99 -5.08
C ASP A 107 -2.43 10.41 -3.85
N PRO A 108 -2.35 11.06 -2.67
CA PRO A 108 -3.08 10.64 -1.47
C PRO A 108 -4.60 10.56 -1.66
N SER A 109 -5.18 11.36 -2.56
CA SER A 109 -6.63 11.43 -2.80
C SER A 109 -7.15 10.31 -3.71
N LYS A 110 -6.26 9.64 -4.44
CA LYS A 110 -6.60 8.54 -5.37
C LYS A 110 -6.42 7.19 -4.69
N THR A 111 -7.05 6.18 -5.29
CA THR A 111 -6.93 4.77 -4.88
C THR A 111 -6.53 3.90 -6.07
N LEU A 112 -5.96 2.73 -5.80
CA LEU A 112 -5.65 1.73 -6.82
C LEU A 112 -6.92 1.10 -7.40
N GLY A 113 -7.75 0.51 -6.52
CA GLY A 113 -8.98 -0.22 -6.90
C GLY A 113 -8.70 -1.54 -7.59
N ILE A 114 -7.72 -2.29 -7.07
CA ILE A 114 -7.34 -3.61 -7.59
C ILE A 114 -8.13 -4.67 -6.83
N LYS A 115 -8.89 -5.51 -7.54
CA LYS A 115 -9.77 -6.56 -6.99
C LYS A 115 -9.10 -7.93 -6.90
N LEU A 116 -7.90 -8.06 -7.45
CA LEU A 116 -7.13 -9.30 -7.40
C LEU A 116 -6.73 -9.61 -5.94
N PRO A 117 -6.92 -10.87 -5.46
CA PRO A 117 -6.76 -11.24 -4.06
C PRO A 117 -5.31 -11.50 -3.63
N PHE A 118 -4.42 -11.88 -4.54
CA PHE A 118 -3.02 -12.18 -4.22
C PHE A 118 -2.13 -11.01 -4.60
N LEU A 119 -1.36 -10.51 -3.63
CA LEU A 119 -0.27 -9.57 -3.86
C LEU A 119 1.04 -10.34 -3.82
N VAL A 120 1.83 -10.28 -4.90
CA VAL A 120 3.12 -10.95 -5.00
C VAL A 120 4.24 -9.93 -5.15
N MET A 121 5.27 -10.06 -4.34
CA MET A 121 6.44 -9.19 -4.32
C MET A 121 7.72 -10.00 -4.44
N ILE A 122 8.56 -9.63 -5.40
CA ILE A 122 9.90 -10.22 -5.57
C ILE A 122 10.91 -9.24 -4.97
N ILE A 123 11.41 -9.57 -3.79
CA ILE A 123 12.31 -8.72 -3.03
C ILE A 123 13.56 -9.47 -2.57
N LYS A 124 14.69 -8.76 -2.49
CA LYS A 124 15.92 -9.27 -1.86
C LYS A 124 15.98 -8.86 -0.40
N ASN A 125 16.19 -9.84 0.47
CA ASN A 125 16.45 -9.61 1.89
C ASN A 125 17.89 -9.10 2.06
N LEU A 126 18.03 -7.92 2.65
CA LEU A 126 19.33 -7.31 2.93
C LEU A 126 19.79 -7.50 4.38
N LYS A 127 19.15 -8.43 5.12
CA LYS A 127 19.41 -8.69 6.56
C LYS A 127 19.25 -7.45 7.43
N LYS A 128 18.31 -6.56 7.05
CA LYS A 128 17.99 -5.30 7.73
C LYS A 128 16.49 -5.19 7.96
N TYR A 129 16.08 -4.29 8.85
CA TYR A 129 14.66 -4.09 9.14
C TYR A 129 13.88 -3.61 7.93
N PHE A 130 12.86 -4.37 7.56
CA PHE A 130 12.00 -4.18 6.42
C PHE A 130 10.53 -4.34 6.82
N THR A 131 9.66 -3.53 6.21
CA THR A 131 8.22 -3.57 6.42
C THR A 131 7.48 -3.12 5.17
N PHE A 132 6.28 -3.62 4.96
CA PHE A 132 5.37 -3.10 3.95
C PHE A 132 3.96 -2.98 4.53
N GLU A 133 3.17 -2.10 3.93
CA GLU A 133 1.78 -1.86 4.28
C GLU A 133 0.88 -1.98 3.04
N VAL A 134 -0.27 -2.60 3.23
CA VAL A 134 -1.33 -2.69 2.23
C VAL A 134 -2.62 -2.23 2.87
N GLN A 135 -3.27 -1.25 2.25
CA GLN A 135 -4.58 -0.78 2.64
C GLN A 135 -5.64 -1.45 1.75
N VAL A 136 -6.62 -2.09 2.38
CA VAL A 136 -7.72 -2.79 1.71
C VAL A 136 -9.06 -2.19 2.11
N LEU A 137 -10.05 -2.40 1.26
CA LEU A 137 -11.46 -2.15 1.53
C LEU A 137 -12.18 -3.48 1.79
N ASP A 138 -12.93 -3.54 2.88
CA ASP A 138 -13.80 -4.68 3.20
C ASP A 138 -15.26 -4.46 2.74
N ASP A 139 -16.07 -5.52 2.81
CA ASP A 139 -17.51 -5.51 2.47
C ASP A 139 -18.38 -4.63 3.38
N LYS A 140 -17.86 -4.25 4.56
CA LYS A 140 -18.47 -3.26 5.46
C LYS A 140 -18.06 -1.83 5.11
N ASN A 141 -17.38 -1.64 3.99
CA ASN A 141 -16.86 -0.35 3.53
C ASN A 141 -15.89 0.30 4.53
N VAL A 142 -15.19 -0.51 5.33
CA VAL A 142 -14.16 -0.09 6.27
C VAL A 142 -12.79 -0.30 5.65
N ARG A 143 -11.94 0.71 5.78
CA ARG A 143 -10.56 0.65 5.32
C ARG A 143 -9.70 -0.01 6.40
N ARG A 144 -9.10 -1.15 6.06
CA ARG A 144 -8.18 -1.89 6.95
C ARG A 144 -6.77 -1.79 6.40
N ARG A 145 -5.79 -1.84 7.29
CA ARG A 145 -4.37 -1.86 6.92
C ARG A 145 -3.70 -3.12 7.42
N PHE A 146 -3.02 -3.81 6.51
CA PHE A 146 -2.12 -4.91 6.85
C PHE A 146 -0.70 -4.39 6.82
N ARG A 147 0.02 -4.52 7.92
CA ARG A 147 1.44 -4.23 8.01
C ARG A 147 2.17 -5.53 8.29
N ALA A 148 3.07 -5.93 7.41
CA ALA A 148 3.95 -7.05 7.65
C ALA A 148 5.37 -6.53 7.83
N SER A 149 6.08 -7.05 8.83
CA SER A 149 7.41 -6.58 9.22
C SER A 149 8.30 -7.72 9.73
N ASN A 150 9.60 -7.66 9.45
CA ASN A 150 10.55 -8.70 9.85
C ASN A 150 11.11 -8.57 11.27
N TYR A 151 10.80 -7.48 11.97
CA TYR A 151 11.16 -7.24 13.37
C TYR A 151 10.01 -7.48 14.35
N GLN A 152 8.81 -7.78 13.83
CA GLN A 152 7.66 -8.14 14.65
C GLN A 152 7.68 -9.65 14.89
N SER A 153 7.40 -10.09 16.12
CA SER A 153 7.34 -11.52 16.46
C SER A 153 5.92 -12.06 16.59
N THR A 154 4.94 -11.20 16.90
CA THR A 154 3.56 -11.60 17.21
C THR A 154 2.57 -10.87 16.30
N THR A 155 1.55 -11.59 15.84
CA THR A 155 0.42 -10.98 15.13
C THR A 155 -0.45 -10.21 16.11
N ARG A 156 -0.81 -8.97 15.76
CA ARG A 156 -1.72 -8.14 16.56
C ARG A 156 -2.81 -7.59 15.65
N VAL A 157 -4.05 -7.87 16.01
CA VAL A 157 -5.22 -7.40 15.29
C VAL A 157 -5.86 -6.26 16.08
N LYS A 158 -5.82 -5.05 15.53
CA LYS A 158 -6.58 -3.89 15.99
C LYS A 158 -7.66 -3.59 14.97
N PRO A 159 -8.71 -2.81 15.31
CA PRO A 159 -9.80 -2.53 14.38
C PRO A 159 -9.31 -2.07 13.00
N PHE A 160 -8.43 -1.08 12.90
CA PHE A 160 -8.02 -0.54 11.60
C PHE A 160 -6.68 -1.07 11.07
N ILE A 161 -5.94 -1.83 11.88
CA ILE A 161 -4.60 -2.28 11.54
C ILE A 161 -4.33 -3.69 12.08
N CYS A 162 -3.85 -4.56 11.19
CA CYS A 162 -3.32 -5.86 11.55
C CYS A 162 -1.82 -5.85 11.29
N THR A 163 -1.02 -6.01 12.34
CA THR A 163 0.44 -6.13 12.25
C THR A 163 0.82 -7.59 12.33
N MET A 164 1.58 -8.10 11.36
CA MET A 164 1.99 -9.50 11.30
C MET A 164 3.52 -9.64 11.17
N PRO A 165 4.10 -10.69 11.78
CA PRO A 165 5.49 -11.04 11.57
C PRO A 165 5.69 -11.54 10.13
N MET A 166 6.85 -11.28 9.55
CA MET A 166 7.33 -11.98 8.35
C MET A 166 8.71 -12.56 8.62
N ARG A 167 8.98 -13.72 8.04
CA ARG A 167 10.34 -14.28 7.93
C ARG A 167 10.74 -14.22 6.47
N LEU A 168 11.98 -13.81 6.23
CA LEU A 168 12.57 -13.74 4.90
C LEU A 168 13.83 -14.58 4.93
N ASP A 169 14.00 -15.42 3.91
CA ASP A 169 15.20 -16.19 3.71
C ASP A 169 16.33 -15.29 3.20
N ASP A 170 17.54 -15.83 3.19
CA ASP A 170 18.70 -15.12 2.66
C ASP A 170 18.61 -15.01 1.14
N GLY A 171 18.89 -13.82 0.61
CA GLY A 171 18.85 -13.56 -0.84
C GLY A 171 17.46 -13.17 -1.36
N TRP A 172 17.10 -13.70 -2.53
CA TRP A 172 15.87 -13.33 -3.24
C TRP A 172 14.68 -14.14 -2.76
N ASN A 173 13.62 -13.43 -2.39
CA ASN A 173 12.39 -13.97 -1.84
C ASN A 173 11.20 -13.59 -2.71
N GLN A 174 10.28 -14.53 -2.92
CA GLN A 174 8.97 -14.27 -3.51
C GLN A 174 7.91 -14.31 -2.41
N ILE A 175 7.51 -13.13 -1.94
CA ILE A 175 6.45 -13.00 -0.93
C ILE A 175 5.11 -13.06 -1.63
N GLN A 176 4.27 -14.00 -1.21
CA GLN A 176 2.89 -14.14 -1.66
C GLN A 176 1.95 -13.77 -0.51
N PHE A 177 1.07 -12.82 -0.76
CA PHE A 177 0.21 -12.25 0.28
C PHE A 177 -1.26 -12.37 -0.12
N ASN A 178 -1.97 -13.31 0.53
CA ASN A 178 -3.39 -13.54 0.28
C ASN A 178 -4.26 -12.55 1.06
N LEU A 179 -4.58 -11.41 0.43
CA LEU A 179 -5.36 -10.34 1.04
C LEU A 179 -6.78 -10.80 1.40
N SER A 180 -7.37 -11.66 0.57
CA SER A 180 -8.73 -12.16 0.80
C SER A 180 -8.85 -12.98 2.08
N ASP A 181 -7.88 -13.84 2.29
CA ASP A 181 -7.83 -14.79 3.41
C ASP A 181 -7.40 -14.09 4.71
N PHE A 182 -6.45 -13.15 4.61
CA PHE A 182 -6.10 -12.30 5.76
C PHE A 182 -7.26 -11.41 6.22
N THR A 183 -8.06 -10.86 5.31
CA THR A 183 -9.24 -10.04 5.66
C THR A 183 -10.28 -10.89 6.38
N ARG A 184 -10.54 -12.10 5.87
CA ARG A 184 -11.47 -13.06 6.48
C ARG A 184 -11.02 -13.51 7.87
N ARG A 185 -9.75 -13.90 8.02
CA ARG A 185 -9.20 -14.37 9.31
C ARG A 185 -9.10 -13.27 10.36
N ALA A 186 -8.71 -12.05 9.98
CA ALA A 186 -8.50 -10.99 10.94
C ALA A 186 -9.80 -10.29 11.38
N TYR A 187 -10.78 -10.16 10.48
CA TYR A 187 -11.96 -9.32 10.73
C TYR A 187 -13.31 -10.02 10.47
N GLY A 188 -13.30 -11.24 9.94
CA GLY A 188 -14.53 -11.95 9.55
C GLY A 188 -15.28 -11.26 8.40
N THR A 189 -14.58 -10.50 7.57
CA THR A 189 -15.15 -9.74 6.42
C THR A 189 -14.53 -10.19 5.12
N ASN A 190 -15.20 -9.87 4.00
CA ASN A 190 -14.69 -10.16 2.66
C ASN A 190 -13.84 -9.02 2.10
N TYR A 191 -12.80 -9.38 1.37
CA TYR A 191 -11.97 -8.43 0.63
C TYR A 191 -12.70 -7.95 -0.63
N ILE A 192 -12.75 -6.64 -0.84
CA ILE A 192 -13.28 -6.03 -2.06
C ILE A 192 -12.14 -5.62 -2.99
N GLU A 193 -11.26 -4.74 -2.51
CA GLU A 193 -10.19 -4.16 -3.32
C GLU A 193 -9.03 -3.63 -2.47
N THR A 194 -7.87 -3.53 -3.11
CA THR A 194 -6.70 -2.83 -2.58
C THR A 194 -6.74 -1.36 -2.96
N LEU A 195 -6.56 -0.51 -1.97
CA LEU A 195 -6.60 0.95 -2.11
C LEU A 195 -5.20 1.55 -2.26
N ARG A 196 -4.24 1.07 -1.46
CA ARG A 196 -2.88 1.63 -1.38
C ARG A 196 -1.87 0.56 -1.00
N VAL A 197 -0.69 0.62 -1.60
CA VAL A 197 0.48 -0.20 -1.23
C VAL A 197 1.62 0.74 -0.87
N GLN A 198 2.29 0.46 0.24
CA GLN A 198 3.44 1.22 0.73
C GLN A 198 4.56 0.27 1.12
N ILE A 199 5.78 0.55 0.66
CA ILE A 199 6.94 -0.31 0.89
C ILE A 199 8.05 0.54 1.48
N HIS A 200 8.57 0.10 2.62
CA HIS A 200 9.61 0.79 3.36
C HIS A 200 11.02 0.40 2.89
N SER A 201 12.00 1.13 3.40
CA SER A 201 13.40 0.93 3.05
C SER A 201 13.98 -0.39 3.52
N ASN A 202 15.24 -0.61 3.12
CA ASN A 202 16.07 -1.78 3.36
C ASN A 202 15.63 -3.02 2.57
N CYS A 203 15.23 -2.81 1.32
CA CYS A 203 14.94 -3.88 0.38
C CYS A 203 15.46 -3.53 -1.02
N ARG A 204 15.66 -4.57 -1.84
CA ARG A 204 15.77 -4.45 -3.29
C ARG A 204 14.54 -5.07 -3.92
N ILE A 205 13.88 -4.34 -4.79
CA ILE A 205 12.61 -4.74 -5.41
C ILE A 205 12.85 -4.96 -6.90
N ARG A 206 12.45 -6.14 -7.40
CA ARG A 206 12.46 -6.45 -8.83
C ARG A 206 11.08 -6.22 -9.45
N ARG A 207 10.04 -6.78 -8.81
CA ARG A 207 8.67 -6.73 -9.34
C ARG A 207 7.65 -6.80 -8.21
N ILE A 208 6.55 -6.08 -8.40
CA ILE A 208 5.35 -6.18 -7.56
C ILE A 208 4.15 -6.28 -8.48
N TYR A 209 3.36 -7.32 -8.29
CA TYR A 209 2.18 -7.57 -9.11
C TYR A 209 1.08 -8.20 -8.27
N PHE A 210 -0.13 -8.12 -8.78
CA PHE A 210 -1.28 -8.84 -8.26
C PHE A 210 -1.64 -10.00 -9.18
N SER A 211 -2.22 -11.04 -8.60
CA SER A 211 -2.77 -12.18 -9.34
C SER A 211 -4.12 -12.62 -8.81
N ASP A 212 -4.90 -13.27 -9.66
CA ASP A 212 -6.19 -13.87 -9.33
C ASP A 212 -6.05 -15.15 -8.50
N ARG A 213 -5.01 -15.93 -8.79
CA ARG A 213 -4.63 -17.16 -8.08
C ARG A 213 -3.12 -17.23 -7.82
N LEU A 214 -2.71 -18.21 -7.03
CA LEU A 214 -1.30 -18.57 -6.91
C LEU A 214 -0.93 -19.44 -8.11
N TYR A 215 -0.02 -18.94 -8.93
CA TYR A 215 0.53 -19.67 -10.07
C TYR A 215 1.80 -20.41 -9.63
N SER A 216 1.99 -21.63 -10.13
CA SER A 216 3.26 -22.35 -9.99
C SER A 216 4.33 -21.70 -10.85
N GLU A 217 5.60 -21.99 -10.57
CA GLU A 217 6.71 -21.50 -11.38
C GLU A 217 6.61 -21.93 -12.85
N GLU A 218 5.98 -23.06 -13.16
CA GLU A 218 5.82 -23.55 -14.53
C GLU A 218 4.83 -22.69 -15.34
N GLU A 219 3.69 -22.34 -14.73
CA GLU A 219 2.63 -21.54 -15.34
C GLU A 219 2.97 -20.06 -15.48
N LEU A 220 3.92 -19.57 -14.68
CA LEU A 220 4.34 -18.17 -14.72
C LEU A 220 5.00 -17.85 -16.08
N PRO A 221 4.65 -16.75 -16.74
CA PRO A 221 5.40 -16.33 -17.93
C PRO A 221 6.87 -16.02 -17.54
N PRO A 222 7.85 -16.20 -18.45
CA PRO A 222 9.27 -16.01 -18.13
C PRO A 222 9.61 -14.66 -17.51
N GLU A 223 8.86 -13.61 -17.86
CA GLU A 223 9.01 -12.28 -17.30
C GLU A 223 8.64 -12.17 -15.81
N PHE A 224 7.77 -13.04 -15.30
CA PHE A 224 7.38 -13.12 -13.89
C PHE A 224 8.23 -14.12 -13.10
N LYS A 225 8.99 -15.00 -13.77
CA LYS A 225 9.89 -15.95 -13.11
C LYS A 225 11.15 -15.25 -12.59
N LEU A 226 11.61 -15.67 -11.42
CA LEU A 226 12.91 -15.29 -10.90
C LEU A 226 13.96 -16.27 -11.43
N PHE A 227 14.63 -15.90 -12.52
CA PHE A 227 15.82 -16.63 -12.94
C PHE A 227 17.04 -16.16 -12.14
N LEU A 228 17.60 -17.07 -11.34
CA LEU A 228 18.97 -16.94 -10.88
C LEU A 228 19.87 -17.54 -11.98
N PRO A 229 20.84 -16.80 -12.53
CA PRO A 229 21.87 -17.35 -13.38
C PRO A 229 22.57 -18.46 -12.62
N ILE A 230 22.59 -19.65 -13.20
CA ILE A 230 23.35 -20.79 -12.69
C ILE A 230 24.80 -20.35 -12.63
N GLN A 231 25.37 -20.21 -11.43
CA GLN A 231 26.82 -20.14 -11.29
C GLN A 231 27.35 -21.47 -11.84
N LYS A 232 27.94 -21.45 -13.03
CA LYS A 232 28.78 -22.57 -13.50
C LYS A 232 29.75 -22.87 -12.37
N GLN A 233 29.62 -24.02 -11.72
CA GLN A 233 30.63 -24.53 -10.80
C GLN A 233 31.94 -24.62 -11.58
N ALA A 234 32.81 -23.63 -11.40
CA ALA A 234 34.19 -23.72 -11.82
C ALA A 234 34.94 -24.53 -10.75
N ALA A 235 35.51 -25.65 -11.18
CA ALA A 235 36.60 -26.38 -10.56
C ALA A 235 36.37 -27.06 -9.20
N ALA A 236 36.09 -28.37 -9.25
CA ALA A 236 36.56 -29.34 -8.26
C ALA A 236 36.78 -30.71 -8.91
N GLY A 237 37.62 -30.75 -9.97
CA GLY A 237 38.24 -31.98 -10.47
C GLY A 237 39.69 -31.95 -10.04
N GLY A 238 39.97 -32.56 -8.88
CA GLY A 238 41.27 -32.51 -8.23
C GLY A 238 42.40 -33.07 -9.09
N VAL A 239 43.54 -32.38 -8.98
CA VAL A 239 44.86 -32.89 -9.32
C VAL A 239 45.08 -34.22 -8.59
N ALA A 240 45.15 -35.32 -9.33
CA ALA A 240 45.70 -36.58 -8.83
C ALA A 240 47.14 -36.71 -9.33
N THR A 241 48.06 -36.17 -8.55
CA THR A 241 49.41 -36.72 -8.43
C THR A 241 49.31 -38.15 -7.90
N ASN A 242 49.92 -39.13 -8.58
CA ASN A 242 50.68 -40.21 -7.94
C ASN A 242 51.41 -41.06 -8.99
N MET A 243 52.73 -41.16 -8.77
CA MET A 243 53.72 -42.20 -9.13
C MET A 243 53.73 -42.78 -10.54
#